data_AF-A0A820XNL8-F1
#
_entry.id   AF-A0A820XNL8-F1
#
_cell.length_a   1.000
_cell.length_b   1.000
_cell.length_c   1.000
_cell.angle_alpha   90.00
_cell.angle_beta   90.00
_cell.angle_gamma   90.00
#
_symmetry.space_group_name_H-M   'P 1'
#
loop_
_entity.id
_entity.type
_entity.pdbx_description
1 polymer ?
#
loop_
_entity_poly.entity_id
_entity_poly.type
_entity_poly.pdbx_seq_one_letter_code
_entity_poly.pdbx_strand_id
1 'polypeptide(L)'
;MMYKTSRQHNRDVFKSVQEELLKLGIEREQNDIELVLNSYNFDLNKTINAFKNGTTNDILCGWKLSSKKKNMQEQSKTSTPKKKDTAKLTQVNVHDTSISTSEDISNKEETCSDGYDPIKNIAICEKSIKEYESLMKTCNDSILVDYYVKSAMKLREQISLLLEIYNKKFMNDKLSEQVKCVSEKLNYLLKQNNVRLKENLDCWESSSSRTKDEQDDFKNKLIIYYKCGAQNMKQIKCMVLNKWFDRCIVRASHIWKAATKGVGLNEFQLHESDIHNERNGLLLYESIEKAFDSKKLCFIYNPFAGTLQVKILCNDLKKIYIVDDAKRKNFNEFRTFNDIDNAVLNLPIDVFPYRRLLNWHGRCSYKTAKANKWMDENEHLEDFFHLSDLISLPGDDFDE
;
A
#
# COMPACT_ATOMS: atom_id res chain seq x y z
N MET A 1 32.24 4.32 -23.91
CA MET A 1 31.06 5.03 -23.37
C MET A 1 30.93 4.61 -21.91
N MET A 2 31.23 5.49 -20.95
CA MET A 2 31.05 5.19 -19.53
C MET A 2 29.55 5.28 -19.20
N TYR A 3 28.95 4.17 -18.75
CA TYR A 3 27.57 4.17 -18.25
C TYR A 3 27.51 4.99 -16.95
N LYS A 4 26.71 6.05 -16.92
CA LYS A 4 26.40 6.79 -15.68
C LYS A 4 25.67 5.86 -14.72
N THR A 5 26.01 5.91 -13.43
CA THR A 5 25.26 5.18 -12.40
C THR A 5 23.82 5.70 -12.32
N SER A 6 22.86 4.82 -12.00
CA SER A 6 21.44 5.17 -11.86
C SER A 6 21.20 6.40 -10.95
N ARG A 7 21.99 6.53 -9.87
CA ARG A 7 21.94 7.70 -8.97
C ARG A 7 22.35 9.01 -9.65
N GLN A 8 23.35 9.00 -10.52
CA GLN A 8 23.78 10.21 -11.23
C GLN A 8 22.74 10.61 -12.27
N HIS A 9 22.15 9.63 -12.97
CA HIS A 9 21.07 9.88 -13.92
C HIS A 9 19.86 10.55 -13.24
N ASN A 10 19.39 10.04 -12.11
CA ASN A 10 18.24 10.59 -11.39
C ASN A 10 18.48 12.03 -10.91
N ARG A 11 19.70 12.37 -10.48
CA ARG A 11 20.07 13.75 -10.11
C ARG A 11 20.08 14.69 -11.30
N ASP A 12 20.58 14.22 -12.45
CA ASP A 12 20.61 15.00 -13.68
C ASP A 12 19.18 15.30 -14.17
N VAL A 13 18.28 14.30 -14.12
CA VAL A 13 16.85 14.45 -14.44
C VAL A 13 16.16 15.42 -13.48
N PHE A 14 16.39 15.30 -12.17
CA PHE A 14 15.81 16.19 -11.17
C PHE A 14 16.15 17.67 -11.45
N LYS A 15 17.43 17.96 -11.68
CA LYS A 15 17.89 19.32 -12.04
C LYS A 15 17.21 19.82 -13.32
N SER A 16 17.07 18.94 -14.31
CA SER A 16 16.46 19.28 -15.59
C SER A 16 14.97 19.63 -15.45
N VAL A 17 14.23 18.90 -14.61
CA VAL A 17 12.83 19.25 -14.27
C VAL A 17 12.77 20.59 -13.56
N GLN A 18 13.63 20.82 -12.55
CA GLN A 18 13.62 22.04 -11.77
C GLN A 18 13.88 23.29 -12.63
N GLU A 19 14.84 23.20 -13.55
CA GLU A 19 15.12 24.27 -14.52
C GLU A 19 13.95 24.54 -15.47
N GLU A 20 13.29 23.49 -15.98
CA GLU A 20 12.14 23.64 -16.87
C GLU A 20 10.89 24.21 -16.14
N LEU A 21 10.63 23.78 -14.90
CA LEU A 21 9.54 24.36 -14.10
C LEU A 21 9.78 25.84 -13.80
N LEU A 22 11.04 26.22 -13.53
CA LEU A 22 11.41 27.61 -13.32
C LEU A 22 11.16 28.46 -14.58
N LYS A 23 11.50 27.95 -15.77
CA LYS A 23 11.21 28.62 -17.07
C LYS A 23 9.71 28.80 -17.30
N LEU A 24 8.87 27.93 -16.75
CA LEU A 24 7.41 27.97 -16.86
C LEU A 24 6.75 28.82 -15.77
N GLY A 25 7.52 29.39 -14.84
CA GLY A 25 6.98 30.13 -13.68
C GLY A 25 6.25 29.24 -12.68
N ILE A 26 6.54 27.94 -12.66
CA ILE A 26 5.94 26.96 -11.74
C ILE A 26 6.89 26.77 -10.56
N GLU A 27 6.63 27.44 -9.45
CA GLU A 27 7.37 27.24 -8.21
C GLU A 27 6.82 26.05 -7.40
N ARG A 28 7.70 25.09 -7.10
CA ARG A 28 7.39 23.88 -6.33
C ARG A 28 8.53 23.54 -5.39
N GLU A 29 8.17 22.99 -4.23
CA GLU A 29 9.15 22.48 -3.28
C GLU A 29 9.88 21.26 -3.86
N GLN A 30 11.14 21.07 -3.48
CA GLN A 30 11.95 19.93 -3.92
C GLN A 30 11.25 18.58 -3.68
N ASN A 31 10.60 18.41 -2.52
CA ASN A 31 9.89 17.20 -2.17
C ASN A 31 8.72 16.90 -3.14
N ASP A 32 7.99 17.91 -3.58
CA ASP A 32 6.88 17.75 -4.53
C ASP A 32 7.41 17.27 -5.90
N ILE A 33 8.55 17.81 -6.34
CA ILE A 33 9.20 17.42 -7.60
C ILE A 33 9.71 15.97 -7.53
N GLU A 34 10.36 15.58 -6.43
CA GLU A 34 10.85 14.21 -6.23
C GLU A 34 9.71 13.18 -6.19
N LEU A 35 8.60 13.51 -5.53
CA LEU A 35 7.41 12.64 -5.48
C LEU A 35 6.81 12.40 -6.86
N VAL A 36 6.64 13.45 -7.65
CA VAL A 36 6.09 13.34 -9.01
C VAL A 36 7.07 12.60 -9.92
N LEU A 37 8.38 12.86 -9.82
CA LEU A 37 9.40 12.13 -10.57
C LEU A 37 9.38 10.63 -10.29
N ASN A 38 9.31 10.23 -9.02
CA ASN A 38 9.21 8.83 -8.63
C ASN A 38 7.95 8.17 -9.22
N SER A 39 6.82 8.87 -9.24
CA SER A 39 5.56 8.35 -9.80
C SER A 39 5.62 8.10 -11.32
N TYR A 40 6.52 8.80 -12.02
CA TYR A 40 6.74 8.64 -13.45
C TYR A 40 8.07 7.97 -13.79
N ASN A 41 8.68 7.24 -12.85
CA ASN A 41 9.96 6.53 -13.04
C ASN A 41 11.06 7.44 -13.62
N PHE A 42 11.17 8.67 -13.12
CA PHE A 42 12.13 9.68 -13.57
C PHE A 42 12.00 10.07 -15.07
N ASP A 43 10.80 9.99 -15.64
CA ASP A 43 10.51 10.52 -16.98
C ASP A 43 10.35 12.05 -16.93
N LEU A 44 11.33 12.76 -17.49
CA LEU A 44 11.39 14.23 -17.57
C LEU A 44 10.14 14.84 -18.21
N ASN A 45 9.72 14.32 -19.37
CA ASN A 45 8.65 14.90 -20.17
C ASN A 45 7.29 14.69 -19.52
N LYS A 46 7.04 13.50 -18.98
CA LYS A 46 5.79 13.21 -18.25
C LYS A 46 5.67 14.08 -17.00
N THR A 47 6.77 14.24 -16.26
CA THR A 47 6.80 15.08 -15.06
C THR A 47 6.47 16.54 -15.39
N ILE A 48 7.14 17.12 -16.39
CA ILE A 48 6.90 18.51 -16.82
C ILE A 48 5.45 18.68 -17.31
N ASN A 49 4.93 17.75 -18.13
CA ASN A 49 3.57 17.82 -18.62
C ASN A 49 2.53 17.70 -17.50
N ALA A 50 2.79 16.87 -16.48
CA ALA A 50 1.90 16.76 -15.33
C ALA A 50 1.82 18.08 -14.56
N PHE A 51 2.95 18.77 -14.36
CA PHE A 51 2.95 20.09 -13.71
C PHE A 51 2.27 21.16 -14.55
N LYS A 52 2.50 21.18 -15.88
CA LYS A 52 1.83 22.09 -16.81
C LYS A 52 0.30 21.93 -16.80
N ASN A 53 -0.16 20.68 -16.78
CA ASN A 53 -1.58 20.36 -16.88
C ASN A 53 -2.31 20.32 -15.53
N GLY A 54 -1.60 20.57 -14.42
CA GLY A 54 -2.16 20.55 -13.06
C GLY A 54 -2.53 19.15 -12.53
N THR A 55 -2.17 18.08 -13.24
CA THR A 55 -2.49 16.69 -12.84
C THR A 55 -1.62 16.20 -11.68
N THR A 56 -0.59 16.96 -11.30
CA THR A 56 0.21 16.66 -10.10
C THR A 56 -0.58 16.79 -8.80
N ASN A 57 -1.71 17.52 -8.79
CA ASN A 57 -2.52 17.68 -7.59
C ASN A 57 -3.05 16.35 -7.06
N ASP A 58 -3.37 15.39 -7.93
CA ASP A 58 -3.84 14.07 -7.49
C ASP A 58 -2.73 13.28 -6.79
N ILE A 59 -1.50 13.37 -7.31
CA ILE A 59 -0.30 12.72 -6.75
C ILE A 59 0.05 13.36 -5.39
N LEU A 60 0.05 14.69 -5.33
CA LEU A 60 0.44 15.45 -4.13
C LEU A 60 -0.64 15.43 -3.04
N CYS A 61 -1.93 15.49 -3.39
CA CYS A 61 -3.05 15.40 -2.44
C CYS A 61 -3.14 14.01 -1.80
N GLY A 62 -2.92 12.93 -2.58
CA GLY A 62 -2.82 11.58 -2.05
C GLY A 62 -1.76 11.45 -0.96
N TRP A 63 -0.63 12.15 -1.12
CA TRP A 63 0.46 12.20 -0.15
C TRP A 63 0.20 13.13 1.05
N LYS A 64 -0.43 14.29 0.86
CA LYS A 64 -0.79 15.21 1.95
C LYS A 64 -1.83 14.61 2.93
N LEU A 65 -2.74 13.77 2.45
CA LEU A 65 -3.69 13.03 3.29
C LEU A 65 -2.99 11.95 4.16
N SER A 66 -1.92 11.34 3.63
CA SER A 66 -1.08 10.38 4.35
C SER A 66 -0.25 11.04 5.46
N SER A 67 0.34 12.21 5.18
CA SER A 67 1.17 12.95 6.15
C SER A 67 0.36 13.67 7.24
N LYS A 68 -0.83 14.20 6.95
CA LYS A 68 -1.72 14.78 7.98
C LYS A 68 -2.20 13.75 9.01
N LYS A 69 -2.36 12.48 8.62
CA LYS A 69 -2.67 11.39 9.58
C LYS A 69 -1.53 11.16 10.58
N LYS A 70 -0.26 11.37 10.19
CA LYS A 70 0.90 11.30 11.11
C LYS A 70 0.93 12.47 12.09
N ASN A 71 0.67 13.71 11.64
CA ASN A 71 0.74 14.88 12.54
C ASN A 71 -0.43 15.00 13.54
N MET A 72 -1.61 14.42 13.25
CA MET A 72 -2.71 14.38 14.23
C MET A 72 -2.45 13.43 15.41
N GLN A 73 -1.51 12.48 15.29
CA GLN A 73 -1.13 11.57 16.38
C GLN A 73 -0.17 12.21 17.40
N GLU A 74 0.49 13.32 17.07
CA GLU A 74 1.47 13.96 17.96
C GLU A 74 0.88 15.07 18.85
N GLN A 75 -0.33 15.59 18.58
CA GLN A 75 -0.88 16.76 19.29
C GLN A 75 -1.97 16.46 20.34
N SER A 76 -2.29 15.20 20.66
CA SER A 76 -3.26 14.86 21.71
C SER A 76 -2.61 14.45 23.04
N LYS A 77 -1.88 15.38 23.67
CA LYS A 77 -1.56 15.34 25.10
C LYS A 77 -1.87 16.69 25.78
N THR A 78 -3.13 16.81 26.20
CA THR A 78 -3.67 17.50 27.40
C THR A 78 -3.14 18.88 27.82
N SER A 79 -4.03 19.87 27.82
CA SER A 79 -4.26 20.75 28.99
C SER A 79 -5.74 21.17 29.07
N THR A 80 -6.29 21.14 30.28
CA THR A 80 -7.69 21.37 30.64
C THR A 80 -8.00 22.87 30.83
N PRO A 81 -9.27 23.31 30.71
CA PRO A 81 -9.78 24.18 31.78
C PRO A 81 -11.22 23.88 32.25
N LYS A 82 -11.48 24.43 33.44
CA LYS A 82 -12.63 24.24 34.35
C LYS A 82 -13.93 24.94 33.89
N LYS A 83 -15.04 24.37 34.37
CA LYS A 83 -16.44 24.85 34.36
C LYS A 83 -16.65 26.23 35.03
N LYS A 84 -17.68 26.95 34.56
CA LYS A 84 -18.82 27.54 35.32
C LYS A 84 -19.84 28.12 34.31
N ASP A 85 -21.08 27.62 34.27
CA ASP A 85 -22.32 28.21 34.85
C ASP A 85 -22.59 29.64 34.32
N THR A 86 -23.72 30.02 33.72
CA THR A 86 -25.08 30.03 34.27
C THR A 86 -26.09 30.57 33.22
N ALA A 87 -27.36 30.11 33.24
CA ALA A 87 -28.64 30.86 33.12
C ALA A 87 -28.92 31.80 31.89
N LYS A 88 -30.13 32.08 31.41
CA LYS A 88 -31.54 31.59 31.45
C LYS A 88 -32.35 32.68 30.70
N LEU A 89 -33.56 32.35 30.23
CA LEU A 89 -34.65 33.22 29.72
C LEU A 89 -34.51 33.84 28.31
N THR A 90 -35.56 34.21 27.58
CA THR A 90 -36.97 33.81 27.35
C THR A 90 -37.48 34.80 26.28
N GLN A 91 -38.28 34.30 25.34
CA GLN A 91 -39.28 34.91 24.45
C GLN A 91 -39.54 36.44 24.55
N VAL A 92 -39.92 37.05 23.41
CA VAL A 92 -41.29 37.49 23.09
C VAL A 92 -41.36 38.24 21.74
N ASN A 93 -42.43 37.98 21.01
CA ASN A 93 -42.95 38.62 19.79
C ASN A 93 -43.18 40.16 19.92
N VAL A 94 -43.33 40.86 18.80
CA VAL A 94 -44.61 41.46 18.32
C VAL A 94 -44.35 42.36 17.09
N HIS A 95 -45.31 42.27 16.15
CA HIS A 95 -45.69 43.14 15.02
C HIS A 95 -45.11 44.57 14.91
N ASP A 96 -44.84 45.05 13.69
CA ASP A 96 -45.88 45.71 12.88
C ASP A 96 -45.48 46.07 11.42
N THR A 97 -46.52 46.46 10.69
CA THR A 97 -46.73 46.50 9.24
C THR A 97 -46.28 47.82 8.58
N SER A 98 -45.74 47.80 7.34
CA SER A 98 -46.04 48.83 6.31
C SER A 98 -45.47 48.50 4.93
N ILE A 99 -46.19 49.01 3.93
CA ILE A 99 -46.17 48.76 2.48
C ILE A 99 -45.26 49.80 1.78
N SER A 100 -44.43 49.41 0.80
CA SER A 100 -44.50 49.88 -0.60
C SER A 100 -43.27 49.50 -1.44
N THR A 101 -43.55 48.81 -2.56
CA THR A 101 -42.95 48.95 -3.91
C THR A 101 -41.46 49.30 -4.06
N SER A 102 -40.69 48.37 -4.64
CA SER A 102 -40.14 48.50 -5.99
C SER A 102 -39.32 47.26 -6.35
N GLU A 103 -39.28 46.98 -7.65
CA GLU A 103 -38.56 45.92 -8.33
C GLU A 103 -37.11 45.78 -7.88
N ASP A 104 -36.60 44.56 -7.76
CA ASP A 104 -35.35 44.20 -8.43
C ASP A 104 -35.08 42.68 -8.44
N ILE A 105 -34.65 42.25 -9.62
CA ILE A 105 -34.33 40.89 -10.02
C ILE A 105 -32.98 40.49 -9.40
N SER A 106 -32.95 39.42 -8.61
CA SER A 106 -31.72 38.63 -8.43
C SER A 106 -31.99 37.18 -8.02
N ASN A 107 -31.72 36.29 -8.97
CA ASN A 107 -31.17 34.94 -8.86
C ASN A 107 -31.48 34.14 -7.58
N LYS A 108 -32.56 33.36 -7.64
CA LYS A 108 -32.66 32.10 -6.90
C LYS A 108 -32.19 30.96 -7.80
N GLU A 109 -31.18 30.24 -7.34
CA GLU A 109 -30.82 28.91 -7.80
C GLU A 109 -32.03 27.98 -7.62
N GLU A 110 -32.80 27.79 -8.69
CA GLU A 110 -33.79 26.72 -8.77
C GLU A 110 -33.07 25.40 -9.03
N THR A 111 -33.18 24.51 -8.04
CA THR A 111 -32.88 23.10 -8.11
C THR A 111 -33.59 22.46 -9.31
N CYS A 112 -32.84 22.25 -10.39
CA CYS A 112 -33.31 21.59 -11.59
C CYS A 112 -33.32 20.06 -11.37
N SER A 113 -34.40 19.52 -10.83
CA SER A 113 -34.65 18.07 -10.82
C SER A 113 -36.14 17.74 -11.01
N ASP A 114 -36.78 18.37 -12.00
CA ASP A 114 -38.04 17.82 -12.51
C ASP A 114 -37.74 16.94 -13.73
N GLY A 115 -38.19 15.69 -13.63
CA GLY A 115 -37.70 14.56 -14.40
C GLY A 115 -37.74 14.74 -15.91
N TYR A 116 -36.55 14.82 -16.52
CA TYR A 116 -36.40 14.58 -17.94
C TYR A 116 -36.63 13.09 -18.22
N ASP A 117 -37.87 12.72 -18.50
CA ASP A 117 -38.27 11.39 -18.94
C ASP A 117 -38.33 11.37 -20.48
N PRO A 118 -37.33 10.76 -21.16
CA PRO A 118 -37.29 10.68 -22.61
C PRO A 118 -38.52 9.97 -23.20
N ILE A 119 -39.12 9.02 -22.46
CA ILE A 119 -40.30 8.28 -22.91
C ILE A 119 -41.51 9.20 -22.92
N LYS A 120 -41.67 10.03 -21.87
CA LYS A 120 -42.73 11.04 -21.80
C LYS A 120 -42.62 12.06 -22.94
N ASN A 121 -41.40 12.50 -23.26
CA ASN A 121 -41.16 13.44 -24.37
C ASN A 121 -41.42 12.83 -25.75
N ILE A 122 -41.04 11.56 -25.97
CA ILE A 122 -41.38 10.83 -27.20
C ILE A 122 -42.90 10.74 -27.35
N ALA A 123 -43.64 10.38 -26.29
CA ALA A 123 -45.10 10.29 -26.34
C ALA A 123 -45.77 11.64 -26.66
N ILE A 124 -45.25 12.75 -26.16
CA ILE A 124 -45.73 14.12 -26.48
C ILE A 124 -45.49 14.44 -27.97
N CYS A 125 -44.32 14.11 -28.49
CA CYS A 125 -43.98 14.32 -29.90
C CYS A 125 -44.86 13.46 -30.82
N GLU A 126 -45.08 12.18 -30.48
CA GLU A 126 -45.96 11.28 -31.23
C GLU A 126 -47.41 11.77 -31.26
N LYS A 127 -47.92 12.27 -30.12
CA LYS A 127 -49.25 12.87 -30.05
C LYS A 127 -49.36 14.08 -30.97
N SER A 128 -48.37 14.97 -30.92
CA SER A 128 -48.33 16.19 -31.74
C SER A 128 -48.21 15.88 -33.24
N ILE A 129 -47.46 14.84 -33.62
CA ILE A 129 -47.39 14.34 -35.01
C ILE A 129 -48.76 13.87 -35.48
N LYS A 130 -49.48 13.07 -34.68
CA LYS A 130 -50.83 12.60 -35.01
C LYS A 130 -51.82 13.75 -35.18
N GLU A 131 -51.72 14.78 -34.34
CA GLU A 131 -52.52 16.00 -34.48
C GLU A 131 -52.23 16.72 -35.80
N TYR A 132 -50.95 16.93 -36.15
CA TYR A 132 -50.58 17.52 -37.44
C TYR A 132 -51.06 16.69 -38.63
N GLU A 133 -50.89 15.37 -38.60
CA GLU A 133 -51.36 14.46 -39.65
C GLU A 133 -52.89 14.48 -39.79
N SER A 134 -53.63 14.67 -38.69
CA SER A 134 -55.08 14.86 -38.73
C SER A 134 -55.45 16.19 -39.39
N LEU A 135 -54.76 17.28 -39.03
CA LEU A 135 -55.00 18.61 -39.59
C LEU A 135 -54.69 18.67 -41.10
N MET A 136 -53.66 17.96 -41.56
CA MET A 136 -53.34 17.84 -42.99
C MET A 136 -54.50 17.27 -43.82
N LYS A 137 -55.25 16.30 -43.27
CA LYS A 137 -56.34 15.63 -43.99
C LYS A 137 -57.57 16.52 -44.22
N THR A 138 -57.74 17.53 -43.38
CA THR A 138 -58.93 18.41 -43.40
C THR A 138 -58.62 19.82 -43.91
N CYS A 139 -57.36 20.12 -44.23
CA CYS A 139 -56.92 21.46 -44.61
C CYS A 139 -56.93 21.64 -46.14
N ASN A 140 -57.58 22.71 -46.60
CA ASN A 140 -57.62 23.08 -48.03
C ASN A 140 -56.58 24.16 -48.41
N ASP A 141 -55.84 24.69 -47.43
CA ASP A 141 -54.81 25.71 -47.64
C ASP A 141 -53.43 25.04 -47.82
N SER A 142 -52.87 25.18 -49.02
CA SER A 142 -51.58 24.57 -49.37
C SER A 142 -50.41 25.05 -48.50
N ILE A 143 -50.42 26.30 -48.03
CA ILE A 143 -49.35 26.86 -47.20
C ILE A 143 -49.41 26.23 -45.81
N LEU A 144 -50.63 26.07 -45.28
CA LEU A 144 -50.85 25.49 -43.96
C LEU A 144 -50.54 23.98 -43.95
N VAL A 145 -50.84 23.27 -45.04
CA VAL A 145 -50.43 21.86 -45.23
C VAL A 145 -48.90 21.72 -45.21
N ASP A 146 -48.16 22.57 -45.94
CA ASP A 146 -46.69 22.57 -45.94
C ASP A 146 -46.11 22.84 -44.53
N TYR A 147 -46.71 23.77 -43.78
CA TYR A 147 -46.35 24.03 -42.39
C TYR A 147 -46.53 22.78 -41.51
N TYR A 148 -47.66 22.08 -41.61
CA TYR A 148 -47.90 20.87 -40.83
C TYR A 148 -46.91 19.77 -41.19
N VAL A 149 -46.61 19.58 -42.48
CA VAL A 149 -45.64 18.58 -42.96
C VAL A 149 -44.26 18.86 -42.35
N LYS A 150 -43.77 20.10 -42.46
CA LYS A 150 -42.47 20.51 -41.88
C LYS A 150 -42.44 20.34 -40.36
N SER A 151 -43.53 20.68 -39.68
CA SER A 151 -43.64 20.54 -38.22
C SER A 151 -43.61 19.08 -37.79
N ALA A 152 -44.35 18.20 -38.48
CA ALA A 152 -44.33 16.77 -38.22
C ALA A 152 -42.96 16.14 -38.52
N MET A 153 -42.28 16.55 -39.61
CA MET A 153 -40.93 16.09 -39.92
C MET A 153 -39.92 16.48 -38.83
N LYS A 154 -39.95 17.74 -38.37
CA LYS A 154 -39.08 18.22 -37.28
C LYS A 154 -39.30 17.44 -35.98
N LEU A 155 -40.54 17.11 -35.64
CA LEU A 155 -40.85 16.27 -34.48
C LEU A 155 -40.34 14.84 -34.64
N ARG A 156 -40.40 14.26 -35.85
CA ARG A 156 -39.84 12.92 -36.13
C ARG A 156 -38.31 12.91 -35.98
N GLU A 157 -37.62 13.95 -36.45
CA GLU A 157 -36.17 14.11 -36.23
C GLU A 157 -35.83 14.22 -34.73
N GLN A 158 -36.63 14.97 -33.96
CA GLN A 158 -36.47 15.06 -32.51
C GLN A 158 -36.65 13.70 -31.81
N ILE A 159 -37.67 12.91 -32.19
CA ILE A 159 -37.85 11.55 -31.67
C ILE A 159 -36.63 10.68 -31.97
N SER A 160 -36.10 10.75 -33.19
CA SER A 160 -34.92 9.98 -33.59
C SER A 160 -33.70 10.30 -32.72
N LEU A 161 -33.44 11.59 -32.47
CA LEU A 161 -32.35 12.02 -31.59
C LEU A 161 -32.55 11.57 -30.14
N LEU A 162 -33.78 11.68 -29.62
CA LEU A 162 -34.12 11.25 -28.26
C LEU A 162 -33.89 9.74 -28.05
N LEU A 163 -34.26 8.93 -29.05
CA LEU A 163 -34.02 7.48 -29.03
C LEU A 163 -32.53 7.15 -29.07
N GLU A 164 -31.72 7.87 -29.84
CA GLU A 164 -30.27 7.67 -29.89
C GLU A 164 -29.62 7.98 -28.52
N ILE A 165 -30.02 9.08 -27.89
CA ILE A 165 -29.55 9.47 -26.54
C ILE A 165 -29.95 8.43 -25.50
N TYR A 166 -31.21 7.98 -25.53
CA TYR A 166 -31.73 6.98 -24.60
C TYR A 166 -30.98 5.66 -24.71
N ASN A 167 -30.77 5.16 -25.94
CA ASN A 167 -30.04 3.92 -26.19
C ASN A 167 -28.58 4.00 -25.72
N LYS A 168 -27.88 5.12 -25.98
CA LYS A 168 -26.51 5.34 -25.48
C LYS A 168 -26.43 5.30 -23.95
N LYS A 169 -27.37 5.97 -23.27
CA LYS A 169 -27.43 6.00 -21.80
C LYS A 169 -27.70 4.61 -21.21
N PHE A 170 -28.72 3.91 -21.72
CA PHE A 170 -29.09 2.58 -21.25
C PHE A 170 -27.95 1.56 -21.39
N MET A 171 -27.23 1.58 -22.51
CA MET A 171 -26.09 0.67 -22.71
C MET A 171 -24.92 0.99 -21.78
N ASN A 172 -24.65 2.27 -21.51
CA ASN A 172 -23.63 2.68 -20.56
C ASN A 172 -23.95 2.26 -19.12
N ASP A 173 -25.20 2.42 -18.69
CA ASP A 173 -25.63 2.05 -17.33
C ASP A 173 -25.51 0.53 -17.12
N LYS A 174 -25.98 -0.26 -18.10
CA LYS A 174 -25.86 -1.73 -18.05
C LYS A 174 -24.40 -2.21 -18.05
N LEU A 175 -23.55 -1.59 -18.86
CA LEU A 175 -22.12 -1.90 -18.88
C LEU A 175 -21.43 -1.53 -17.57
N SER A 176 -21.77 -0.37 -16.99
CA SER A 176 -21.24 0.09 -15.70
C SER A 176 -21.57 -0.90 -14.58
N GLU A 177 -22.81 -1.39 -14.54
CA GLU A 177 -23.24 -2.37 -13.54
C GLU A 177 -22.54 -3.72 -13.70
N GLN A 178 -22.35 -4.18 -14.93
CA GLN A 178 -21.57 -5.40 -15.22
C GLN A 178 -20.10 -5.27 -14.79
N VAL A 179 -19.46 -4.14 -15.10
CA VAL A 179 -18.07 -3.86 -14.69
C VAL A 179 -17.94 -3.83 -13.17
N LYS A 180 -18.89 -3.19 -12.48
CA LYS A 180 -18.93 -3.17 -11.01
C LYS A 180 -19.04 -4.58 -10.43
N CYS A 181 -19.96 -5.40 -10.94
CA CYS A 181 -20.14 -6.80 -10.51
C CYS A 181 -18.87 -7.64 -10.72
N VAL A 182 -18.22 -7.52 -11.88
CA VAL A 182 -16.95 -8.22 -12.16
C VAL A 182 -15.84 -7.74 -11.22
N SER A 183 -15.73 -6.43 -10.97
CA SER A 183 -14.74 -5.86 -10.05
C SER A 183 -14.92 -6.37 -8.62
N GLU A 184 -16.15 -6.40 -8.11
CA GLU A 184 -16.46 -6.94 -6.79
C GLU A 184 -16.11 -8.44 -6.68
N LYS A 185 -16.44 -9.23 -7.71
CA LYS A 185 -16.09 -10.67 -7.77
C LYS A 185 -14.57 -10.89 -7.82
N LEU A 186 -13.85 -10.09 -8.61
CA LEU A 186 -12.39 -10.15 -8.68
C LEU A 186 -11.75 -9.82 -7.32
N ASN A 187 -12.21 -8.75 -6.67
CA ASN A 187 -11.75 -8.36 -5.34
C ASN A 187 -12.00 -9.45 -4.29
N TYR A 188 -13.16 -10.11 -4.35
CA TYR A 188 -13.48 -11.25 -3.48
C TYR A 188 -12.54 -12.44 -3.70
N LEU A 189 -12.32 -12.84 -4.96
CA LEU A 189 -11.41 -13.94 -5.30
C LEU A 189 -9.97 -13.63 -4.91
N LEU A 190 -9.50 -12.41 -5.15
CA LEU A 190 -8.18 -11.95 -4.71
C LEU A 190 -8.04 -12.04 -3.19
N LYS A 191 -9.06 -11.61 -2.44
CA LYS A 191 -9.07 -11.72 -0.97
C LYS A 191 -9.02 -13.17 -0.50
N GLN A 192 -9.79 -14.08 -1.11
CA GLN A 192 -9.77 -15.49 -0.77
C GLN A 192 -8.43 -16.16 -1.09
N ASN A 193 -7.86 -15.91 -2.27
CA ASN A 193 -6.54 -16.44 -2.64
C ASN A 193 -5.46 -15.93 -1.70
N ASN A 194 -5.49 -14.64 -1.34
CA ASN A 194 -4.54 -14.06 -0.39
C ASN A 194 -4.63 -14.69 1.00
N VAL A 195 -5.84 -15.04 1.48
CA VAL A 195 -6.01 -15.74 2.76
C VAL A 195 -5.47 -17.17 2.68
N ARG A 196 -5.84 -17.91 1.63
CA ARG A 196 -5.38 -19.29 1.42
C ARG A 196 -3.87 -19.39 1.26
N LEU A 197 -3.28 -18.48 0.47
CA LEU A 197 -1.83 -18.38 0.32
C LEU A 197 -1.18 -18.02 1.66
N LYS A 198 -1.74 -17.07 2.43
CA LYS A 198 -1.23 -16.71 3.76
C LYS A 198 -1.22 -17.87 4.75
N GLU A 199 -2.26 -18.71 4.75
CA GLU A 199 -2.35 -19.87 5.65
C GLU A 199 -1.42 -21.01 5.20
N ASN A 200 -1.26 -21.21 3.89
CA ASN A 200 -0.35 -22.24 3.36
C ASN A 200 1.13 -21.83 3.40
N LEU A 201 1.43 -20.52 3.49
CA LEU A 201 2.78 -19.98 3.48
C LEU A 201 3.33 -19.67 4.89
N ASP A 202 2.63 -20.04 5.97
CA ASP A 202 3.16 -20.01 7.35
C ASP A 202 3.84 -21.34 7.68
N CYS A 203 5.07 -21.53 7.19
CA CYS A 203 5.74 -22.83 7.25
C CYS A 203 6.47 -23.13 8.57
N TRP A 204 6.52 -22.18 9.51
CA TRP A 204 7.40 -22.24 10.69
C TRP A 204 6.95 -23.19 11.81
N GLU A 205 5.75 -23.73 11.70
CA GLU A 205 5.23 -24.76 12.62
C GLU A 205 5.60 -26.19 12.19
N SER A 206 6.16 -26.35 10.98
CA SER A 206 6.56 -27.66 10.45
C SER A 206 7.86 -28.15 11.08
N SER A 207 7.86 -29.36 11.63
CA SER A 207 9.07 -30.01 12.15
C SER A 207 10.01 -30.45 11.02
N SER A 208 11.33 -30.33 11.26
CA SER A 208 12.36 -30.71 10.28
C SER A 208 12.53 -32.23 10.21
N SER A 209 12.46 -32.81 9.00
CA SER A 209 12.74 -34.24 8.75
C SER A 209 14.16 -34.52 8.24
N ARG A 210 15.08 -33.56 8.35
CA ARG A 210 16.45 -33.65 7.79
C ARG A 210 17.37 -34.58 8.56
N THR A 211 18.25 -35.26 7.83
CA THR A 211 19.36 -36.03 8.40
C THR A 211 20.41 -35.12 9.05
N LYS A 212 21.29 -35.69 9.87
CA LYS A 212 22.38 -34.94 10.51
C LYS A 212 23.38 -34.40 9.48
N ASP A 213 23.69 -35.19 8.45
CA ASP A 213 24.68 -34.83 7.44
C ASP A 213 24.21 -33.63 6.59
N GLU A 214 22.93 -33.61 6.18
CA GLU A 214 22.32 -32.47 5.49
C GLU A 214 22.34 -31.18 6.34
N GLN A 215 22.14 -31.32 7.65
CA GLN A 215 22.21 -30.20 8.58
C GLN A 215 23.63 -29.66 8.70
N ASP A 216 24.64 -30.54 8.75
CA ASP A 216 26.05 -30.17 8.85
C ASP A 216 26.59 -29.57 7.54
N ASP A 217 26.19 -30.09 6.38
CA ASP A 217 26.56 -29.55 5.06
C ASP A 217 26.04 -28.11 4.89
N PHE A 218 24.73 -27.91 5.09
CA PHE A 218 24.12 -26.58 5.00
C PHE A 218 24.78 -25.60 5.98
N LYS A 219 25.05 -26.04 7.20
CA LYS A 219 25.72 -25.21 8.21
C LYS A 219 27.13 -24.82 7.79
N ASN A 220 27.91 -25.75 7.20
CA ASN A 220 29.24 -25.44 6.69
C ASN A 220 29.19 -24.38 5.58
N LYS A 221 28.22 -24.48 4.66
CA LYS A 221 27.99 -23.48 3.61
C LYS A 221 27.70 -22.10 4.19
N LEU A 222 26.80 -22.00 5.19
CA LEU A 222 26.52 -20.73 5.87
C LEU A 222 27.76 -20.13 6.56
N ILE A 223 28.57 -20.96 7.22
CA ILE A 223 29.79 -20.50 7.92
C ILE A 223 30.74 -19.83 6.94
N ILE A 224 30.92 -20.42 5.76
CA ILE A 224 31.78 -19.89 4.70
C ILE A 224 31.16 -18.61 4.11
N TYR A 225 29.89 -18.67 3.70
CA TYR A 225 29.19 -17.56 3.06
C TYR A 225 29.16 -16.29 3.92
N TYR A 226 28.81 -16.42 5.20
CA TYR A 226 28.75 -15.29 6.15
C TYR A 226 30.09 -15.02 6.87
N LYS A 227 31.18 -15.70 6.51
CA LYS A 227 32.50 -15.55 7.16
C LYS A 227 32.44 -15.67 8.70
N CYS A 228 31.64 -16.61 9.18
CA CYS A 228 31.34 -16.81 10.61
C CYS A 228 32.16 -17.94 11.26
N GLY A 229 33.20 -18.47 10.59
CA GLY A 229 33.99 -19.60 11.08
C GLY A 229 35.31 -19.18 11.71
N ALA A 230 35.66 -19.77 12.85
CA ALA A 230 36.99 -19.58 13.46
C ALA A 230 38.04 -20.39 12.69
N GLN A 231 39.33 -20.10 12.89
CA GLN A 231 40.43 -20.79 12.18
C GLN A 231 40.38 -22.33 12.29
N ASN A 232 39.84 -22.87 13.38
CA ASN A 232 39.73 -24.31 13.62
C ASN A 232 38.32 -24.88 13.38
N MET A 233 37.36 -24.08 12.92
CA MET A 233 35.94 -24.45 12.69
C MET A 233 35.20 -25.05 13.91
N LYS A 234 35.82 -25.06 15.10
CA LYS A 234 35.20 -25.51 16.36
C LYS A 234 34.25 -24.46 16.92
N GLN A 235 34.51 -23.20 16.60
CA GLN A 235 33.68 -22.08 17.01
C GLN A 235 33.06 -21.37 15.81
N ILE A 236 31.83 -20.92 16.00
CA ILE A 236 31.03 -20.20 15.02
C ILE A 236 30.57 -18.88 15.65
N LYS A 237 30.61 -17.82 14.87
CA LYS A 237 30.08 -16.52 15.27
C LYS A 237 28.56 -16.50 15.13
N CYS A 238 27.84 -16.15 16.19
CA CYS A 238 26.41 -15.88 16.10
C CYS A 238 26.19 -14.52 15.43
N MET A 239 25.31 -14.46 14.42
CA MET A 239 25.06 -13.24 13.65
C MET A 239 24.34 -12.16 14.46
N VAL A 240 23.54 -12.53 15.46
CA VAL A 240 22.86 -11.55 16.34
C VAL A 240 23.78 -11.05 17.44
N LEU A 241 24.46 -11.96 18.14
CA LEU A 241 25.27 -11.61 19.32
C LEU A 241 26.66 -11.10 18.95
N ASN A 242 27.12 -11.32 17.71
CA ASN A 242 28.47 -10.99 17.24
C ASN A 242 29.61 -11.60 18.08
N LYS A 243 29.35 -12.73 18.75
CA LYS A 243 30.34 -13.45 19.58
C LYS A 243 30.54 -14.88 19.08
N TRP A 244 31.71 -15.43 19.40
CA TRP A 244 32.10 -16.80 19.09
C TRP A 244 31.54 -17.77 20.13
N PHE A 245 30.94 -18.85 19.65
CA PHE A 245 30.40 -19.93 20.48
C PHE A 245 30.80 -21.28 19.92
N ASP A 246 30.73 -22.32 20.74
CA ASP A 246 30.94 -23.69 20.27
C ASP A 246 29.96 -24.02 19.15
N ARG A 247 30.48 -24.69 18.12
CA ARG A 247 29.73 -25.08 16.93
C ARG A 247 28.42 -25.77 17.27
N CYS A 248 28.34 -26.57 18.33
CA CYS A 248 27.12 -27.29 18.70
C CYS A 248 25.97 -26.39 19.20
N ILE A 249 26.27 -25.18 19.68
CA ILE A 249 25.29 -24.27 20.28
C ILE A 249 24.68 -23.32 19.25
N VAL A 250 25.45 -22.95 18.22
CA VAL A 250 24.95 -22.12 17.11
C VAL A 250 24.19 -23.00 16.13
N ARG A 251 22.96 -22.64 15.80
CA ARG A 251 22.08 -23.35 14.86
C ARG A 251 22.10 -22.69 13.48
N ALA A 252 22.05 -23.52 12.45
CA ALA A 252 21.82 -23.10 11.07
C ALA A 252 20.31 -23.08 10.81
N SER A 253 19.68 -21.97 11.17
CA SER A 253 18.24 -21.78 11.01
C SER A 253 17.95 -21.47 9.54
N HIS A 254 17.01 -22.21 8.94
CA HIS A 254 16.47 -21.80 7.65
C HIS A 254 15.43 -20.70 7.86
N ILE A 255 15.43 -19.69 6.99
CA ILE A 255 14.40 -18.66 6.97
C ILE A 255 13.10 -19.27 6.47
N TRP A 256 13.08 -19.88 5.28
CA TRP A 256 12.00 -20.74 4.81
C TRP A 256 12.28 -22.19 5.16
N LYS A 257 11.37 -22.83 5.91
CA LYS A 257 11.65 -24.13 6.54
C LYS A 257 11.99 -25.22 5.52
N ALA A 258 13.13 -25.90 5.72
CA ALA A 258 13.54 -27.04 4.90
C ALA A 258 12.47 -28.14 4.77
N ALA A 259 11.59 -28.30 5.77
CA ALA A 259 10.50 -29.26 5.75
C ALA A 259 9.49 -29.04 4.60
N THR A 260 9.41 -27.82 4.05
CA THR A 260 8.57 -27.52 2.88
C THR A 260 9.12 -28.09 1.58
N LYS A 261 10.38 -28.52 1.56
CA LYS A 261 11.08 -28.96 0.34
C LYS A 261 11.05 -27.91 -0.78
N GLY A 262 11.01 -26.62 -0.42
CA GLY A 262 10.97 -25.51 -1.37
C GLY A 262 9.57 -25.10 -1.83
N VAL A 263 8.52 -25.86 -1.48
CA VAL A 263 7.13 -25.49 -1.80
C VAL A 263 6.82 -24.10 -1.23
N GLY A 264 6.28 -23.22 -2.08
CA GLY A 264 5.93 -21.83 -1.76
C GLY A 264 7.05 -20.80 -1.96
N LEU A 265 8.29 -21.22 -2.27
CA LEU A 265 9.39 -20.29 -2.58
C LEU A 265 9.12 -19.45 -3.84
N ASN A 266 8.41 -20.03 -4.82
CA ASN A 266 7.99 -19.38 -6.05
C ASN A 266 7.12 -18.13 -5.83
N GLU A 267 6.33 -18.08 -4.75
CA GLU A 267 5.55 -16.89 -4.35
C GLU A 267 6.45 -15.70 -4.00
N PHE A 268 7.69 -15.99 -3.64
CA PHE A 268 8.72 -15.00 -3.39
C PHE A 268 9.67 -14.87 -4.58
N GLN A 269 9.37 -15.41 -5.77
CA GLN A 269 10.26 -15.40 -6.94
C GLN A 269 11.62 -16.10 -6.66
N LEU A 270 11.58 -17.19 -5.89
CA LEU A 270 12.70 -18.08 -5.63
C LEU A 270 12.42 -19.45 -6.24
N HIS A 271 13.47 -20.17 -6.64
CA HIS A 271 13.34 -21.53 -7.13
C HIS A 271 13.24 -22.51 -5.96
N GLU A 272 12.58 -23.66 -6.13
CA GLU A 272 12.46 -24.67 -5.07
C GLU A 272 13.84 -25.17 -4.60
N SER A 273 14.83 -25.19 -5.50
CA SER A 273 16.22 -25.54 -5.17
C SER A 273 16.91 -24.56 -4.23
N ASP A 274 16.38 -23.33 -4.09
CA ASP A 274 16.94 -22.33 -3.17
C ASP A 274 16.69 -22.66 -1.70
N ILE A 275 15.98 -23.76 -1.41
CA ILE A 275 15.73 -24.22 -0.05
C ILE A 275 17.01 -24.39 0.76
N HIS A 276 18.11 -24.84 0.14
CA HIS A 276 19.42 -25.00 0.78
C HIS A 276 20.45 -23.94 0.35
N ASN A 277 19.99 -22.86 -0.30
CA ASN A 277 20.83 -21.71 -0.61
C ASN A 277 21.24 -21.01 0.70
N GLU A 278 22.47 -20.53 0.77
CA GLU A 278 23.03 -19.88 1.94
C GLU A 278 22.26 -18.60 2.33
N ARG A 279 21.64 -17.96 1.34
CA ARG A 279 20.76 -16.80 1.54
C ARG A 279 19.44 -17.16 2.23
N ASN A 280 19.05 -18.43 2.23
CA ASN A 280 17.92 -18.94 3.01
C ASN A 280 18.31 -19.36 4.44
N GLY A 281 19.51 -19.03 4.92
CA GLY A 281 19.99 -19.44 6.23
C GLY A 281 20.51 -18.31 7.11
N LEU A 282 20.42 -18.52 8.42
CA LEU A 282 21.00 -17.68 9.47
C LEU A 282 21.73 -18.54 10.51
N LEU A 283 22.84 -18.02 11.04
CA LEU A 283 23.60 -18.61 12.15
C LEU A 283 23.21 -17.95 13.48
N LEU A 284 22.31 -18.60 14.20
CA LEU A 284 21.68 -18.07 15.41
C LEU A 284 22.06 -18.88 16.64
N TYR A 285 22.21 -18.24 17.79
CA TYR A 285 22.34 -18.95 19.06
C TYR A 285 21.04 -19.73 19.34
N GLU A 286 21.11 -20.93 19.92
CA GLU A 286 19.97 -21.85 20.07
C GLU A 286 18.69 -21.21 20.64
N SER A 287 18.80 -20.38 21.69
CA SER A 287 17.61 -19.70 22.25
C SER A 287 17.01 -18.65 21.31
N ILE A 288 17.84 -17.95 20.54
CA ILE A 288 17.40 -16.97 19.53
C ILE A 288 16.73 -17.70 18.37
N GLU A 289 17.29 -18.82 17.93
CA GLU A 289 16.72 -19.65 16.87
C GLU A 289 15.33 -20.18 17.25
N LYS A 290 15.17 -20.72 18.46
CA LYS A 290 13.86 -21.14 18.98
C LYS A 290 12.86 -19.99 19.05
N ALA A 291 13.29 -18.79 19.43
CA ALA A 291 12.43 -17.61 19.46
C ALA A 291 12.02 -17.12 18.07
N PHE A 292 12.94 -17.20 17.10
CA PHE A 292 12.68 -16.91 15.69
C PHE A 292 11.65 -17.89 15.11
N ASP A 293 11.86 -19.19 15.33
CA ASP A 293 10.99 -20.26 14.85
C ASP A 293 9.59 -20.19 15.46
N SER A 294 9.49 -19.86 16.75
CA SER A 294 8.21 -19.67 17.45
C SER A 294 7.57 -18.31 17.20
N LYS A 295 8.06 -17.53 16.22
CA LYS A 295 7.48 -16.24 15.81
C LYS A 295 7.46 -15.19 16.94
N LYS A 296 8.29 -15.36 17.98
CA LYS A 296 8.38 -14.43 19.14
C LYS A 296 9.34 -13.27 18.91
N LEU A 297 10.20 -13.39 17.91
CA LEU A 297 11.03 -12.31 17.36
C LEU A 297 11.04 -12.41 15.84
N CYS A 298 11.38 -11.33 15.16
CA CYS A 298 11.60 -11.31 13.72
C CYS A 298 12.80 -10.43 13.35
N PHE A 299 13.13 -10.39 12.05
CA PHE A 299 14.12 -9.46 11.52
C PHE A 299 13.43 -8.46 10.60
N ILE A 300 13.73 -7.19 10.79
CA ILE A 300 13.15 -6.08 10.03
C ILE A 300 14.26 -5.36 9.28
N TYR A 301 14.01 -5.06 8.01
CA TYR A 301 14.95 -4.26 7.22
C TYR A 301 14.72 -2.77 7.48
N ASN A 302 15.78 -2.07 7.89
CA ASN A 302 15.79 -0.63 8.01
C ASN A 302 16.41 -0.03 6.74
N PRO A 303 15.60 0.56 5.84
CA PRO A 303 16.10 1.07 4.57
C PRO A 303 16.95 2.34 4.71
N PHE A 304 16.77 3.10 5.80
CA PHE A 304 17.55 4.31 6.06
C PHE A 304 18.98 3.97 6.50
N ALA A 305 19.13 2.91 7.30
CA ALA A 305 20.43 2.42 7.76
C ALA A 305 21.04 1.38 6.80
N GLY A 306 20.24 0.77 5.93
CA GLY A 306 20.67 -0.34 5.09
C GLY A 306 20.90 -1.66 5.84
N THR A 307 20.34 -1.80 7.04
CA THR A 307 20.64 -2.91 7.97
C THR A 307 19.42 -3.76 8.31
N LEU A 308 19.63 -5.05 8.56
CA LEU A 308 18.63 -5.91 9.19
C LEU A 308 18.73 -5.80 10.71
N GLN A 309 17.61 -5.55 11.39
CA GLN A 309 17.52 -5.39 12.84
C GLN A 309 16.65 -6.47 13.43
N VAL A 310 17.04 -6.99 14.60
CA VAL A 310 16.20 -7.89 15.39
C VAL A 310 15.06 -7.09 15.99
N LYS A 311 13.85 -7.65 15.99
CA LYS A 311 12.72 -7.10 16.72
C LYS A 311 12.08 -8.13 17.62
N ILE A 312 12.00 -7.85 18.91
CA ILE A 312 11.37 -8.72 19.90
C ILE A 312 9.89 -8.39 19.98
N LEU A 313 9.04 -9.35 19.62
CA LEU A 313 7.59 -9.18 19.56
C LEU A 313 6.88 -9.69 20.83
N CYS A 314 7.52 -10.59 21.58
CA CYS A 314 6.96 -11.13 22.81
C CYS A 314 7.51 -10.41 24.04
N ASN A 315 6.68 -9.63 24.73
CA ASN A 315 7.09 -8.89 25.93
C ASN A 315 7.61 -9.80 27.05
N ASP A 316 7.06 -11.01 27.21
CA ASP A 316 7.56 -11.99 28.19
C ASP A 316 8.98 -12.48 27.85
N LEU A 317 9.29 -12.58 26.55
CA LEU A 317 10.60 -13.01 26.07
C LEU A 317 11.70 -12.00 26.47
N LYS A 318 11.38 -10.70 26.52
CA LYS A 318 12.34 -9.62 26.82
C LYS A 318 13.11 -9.85 28.13
N LYS A 319 12.48 -10.46 29.14
CA LYS A 319 13.09 -10.73 30.46
C LYS A 319 13.88 -12.04 30.53
N ILE A 320 13.78 -12.88 29.50
CA ILE A 320 14.42 -14.19 29.46
C ILE A 320 15.90 -14.04 29.09
N TYR A 321 16.76 -14.80 29.76
CA TYR A 321 18.18 -14.82 29.45
C TYR A 321 18.46 -15.58 28.15
N ILE A 322 19.32 -15.02 27.29
CA ILE A 322 19.71 -15.67 26.03
C ILE A 322 20.68 -16.83 26.30
N VAL A 323 21.62 -16.63 27.22
CA VAL A 323 22.71 -17.57 27.53
C VAL A 323 22.54 -18.17 28.93
N ASP A 324 22.73 -19.48 29.04
CA ASP A 324 22.61 -20.24 30.29
C ASP A 324 23.58 -19.73 31.38
N ASP A 325 23.13 -19.79 32.64
CA ASP A 325 23.85 -19.33 33.84
C ASP A 325 25.31 -19.79 33.91
N ALA A 326 25.57 -21.06 33.60
CA ALA A 326 26.92 -21.63 33.65
C ALA A 326 27.90 -20.97 32.66
N LYS A 327 27.39 -20.40 31.55
CA LYS A 327 28.17 -19.73 30.51
C LYS A 327 28.18 -18.21 30.65
N ARG A 328 27.38 -17.63 31.56
CA ARG A 328 27.21 -16.16 31.74
C ARG A 328 28.48 -15.42 32.16
N LYS A 329 29.41 -16.07 32.88
CA LYS A 329 30.63 -15.40 33.39
C LYS A 329 31.47 -14.73 32.29
N ASN A 330 31.35 -15.19 31.05
CA ASN A 330 32.13 -14.69 29.92
C ASN A 330 31.35 -13.72 28.99
N PHE A 331 30.07 -13.46 29.25
CA PHE A 331 29.19 -12.71 28.35
C PHE A 331 28.29 -11.72 29.12
N ASN A 332 28.87 -10.60 29.56
CA ASN A 332 28.15 -9.61 30.37
C ASN A 332 27.24 -8.65 29.57
N GLU A 333 27.45 -8.53 28.26
CA GLU A 333 26.84 -7.48 27.41
C GLU A 333 25.48 -7.87 26.78
N PHE A 334 25.14 -9.17 26.70
CA PHE A 334 23.89 -9.65 26.08
C PHE A 334 23.20 -10.65 27.01
N ARG A 335 22.57 -10.14 28.07
CA ARG A 335 22.01 -10.98 29.12
C ARG A 335 20.65 -11.49 28.69
N THR A 336 19.81 -10.62 28.14
CA THR A 336 18.39 -10.88 27.91
C THR A 336 17.99 -10.57 26.47
N PHE A 337 16.82 -11.05 26.05
CA PHE A 337 16.28 -10.69 24.73
C PHE A 337 16.03 -9.19 24.58
N ASN A 338 15.76 -8.47 25.68
CA ASN A 338 15.63 -7.02 25.63
C ASN A 338 16.91 -6.33 25.15
N ASP A 339 18.08 -6.87 25.49
CA ASP A 339 19.38 -6.29 25.14
C ASP A 339 19.70 -6.41 23.65
N ILE A 340 19.01 -7.31 22.94
CA ILE A 340 19.15 -7.49 21.48
C ILE A 340 17.96 -6.90 20.70
N ASP A 341 16.99 -6.26 21.36
CA ASP A 341 15.91 -5.58 20.62
C ASP A 341 16.48 -4.40 19.83
N ASN A 342 16.21 -4.37 18.53
CA ASN A 342 16.79 -3.46 17.54
C ASN A 342 18.29 -3.64 17.27
N ALA A 343 18.91 -4.72 17.78
CA ALA A 343 20.30 -5.03 17.46
C ALA A 343 20.45 -5.35 15.96
N VAL A 344 21.53 -4.84 15.37
CA VAL A 344 21.85 -5.07 13.95
C VAL A 344 22.37 -6.49 13.75
N LEU A 345 21.81 -7.19 12.78
CA LEU A 345 22.31 -8.47 12.31
C LEU A 345 23.70 -8.28 11.68
N ASN A 346 24.70 -8.97 12.21
CA ASN A 346 26.08 -8.85 11.78
C ASN A 346 26.29 -9.65 10.50
N LEU A 347 26.47 -8.93 9.40
CA LEU A 347 26.66 -9.46 8.05
C LEU A 347 28.00 -8.97 7.48
N PRO A 348 28.67 -9.75 6.63
CA PRO A 348 29.71 -9.22 5.77
C PRO A 348 29.16 -8.12 4.84
N ILE A 349 30.05 -7.26 4.37
CA ILE A 349 29.72 -6.22 3.39
C ILE A 349 29.12 -6.88 2.14
N ASP A 350 28.00 -6.34 1.65
CA ASP A 350 27.27 -6.78 0.44
C ASP A 350 26.76 -8.23 0.47
N VAL A 351 26.68 -8.86 1.64
CA VAL A 351 26.14 -10.22 1.81
C VAL A 351 24.83 -10.17 2.58
N PHE A 352 23.74 -10.62 1.94
CA PHE A 352 22.40 -10.55 2.54
C PHE A 352 21.62 -11.87 2.41
N PRO A 353 20.92 -12.28 3.49
CA PRO A 353 19.89 -13.31 3.39
C PRO A 353 18.75 -12.84 2.47
N TYR A 354 17.88 -13.77 2.05
CA TYR A 354 16.69 -13.44 1.28
C TYR A 354 15.72 -12.57 2.11
N ARG A 355 15.77 -11.26 1.86
CA ARG A 355 14.95 -10.27 2.57
C ARG A 355 13.46 -10.52 2.41
N ARG A 356 13.02 -10.92 1.22
CA ARG A 356 11.64 -11.35 0.93
C ARG A 356 11.12 -12.40 1.92
N LEU A 357 11.93 -13.40 2.24
CA LEU A 357 11.57 -14.44 3.21
C LEU A 357 11.56 -13.92 4.65
N LEU A 358 12.52 -13.06 5.01
CA LEU A 358 12.55 -12.42 6.34
C LEU A 358 11.38 -11.45 6.55
N ASN A 359 11.02 -10.67 5.53
CA ASN A 359 9.86 -9.79 5.54
C ASN A 359 8.58 -10.61 5.72
N TRP A 360 8.43 -11.71 4.98
CA TRP A 360 7.29 -12.60 5.13
C TRP A 360 7.21 -13.23 6.54
N HIS A 361 8.33 -13.75 7.05
CA HIS A 361 8.42 -14.21 8.44
C HIS A 361 8.02 -13.12 9.43
N GLY A 362 8.51 -11.90 9.24
CA GLY A 362 8.18 -10.75 10.07
C GLY A 362 6.69 -10.42 10.08
N ARG A 363 6.03 -10.49 8.92
CA ARG A 363 4.57 -10.32 8.79
C ARG A 363 3.79 -11.40 9.53
N CYS A 364 4.16 -12.67 9.34
CA CYS A 364 3.52 -13.79 10.04
C CYS A 364 3.73 -13.68 11.56
N SER A 365 4.94 -13.31 11.97
CA SER A 365 5.29 -13.14 13.38
C SER A 365 4.54 -11.98 14.03
N TYR A 366 4.45 -10.85 13.35
CA TYR A 366 3.69 -9.70 13.82
C TYR A 366 2.19 -9.97 13.92
N LYS A 367 1.60 -10.66 12.94
CA LYS A 367 0.20 -11.11 13.01
C LYS A 367 -0.02 -12.04 14.20
N THR A 368 0.90 -12.97 14.44
CA THR A 368 0.87 -13.89 15.58
C THR A 368 0.96 -13.13 16.91
N ALA A 369 1.87 -12.17 17.01
CA ALA A 369 2.05 -11.34 18.20
C ALA A 369 0.81 -10.50 18.51
N LYS A 370 0.15 -9.91 17.49
CA LYS A 370 -1.13 -9.22 17.64
C LYS A 370 -2.24 -10.14 18.12
N ALA A 371 -2.39 -11.32 17.51
CA ALA A 371 -3.41 -12.29 17.89
C ALA A 371 -3.25 -12.74 19.35
N ASN A 372 -2.01 -12.91 19.81
CA ASN A 372 -1.70 -13.34 21.17
C ASN A 372 -1.53 -12.18 22.18
N LYS A 373 -1.74 -10.91 21.77
CA LYS A 373 -1.56 -9.72 22.61
C LYS A 373 -0.17 -9.63 23.26
N TRP A 374 0.86 -9.98 22.50
CA TRP A 374 2.25 -10.01 22.95
C TRP A 374 2.95 -8.64 22.91
N MET A 375 2.42 -7.72 22.11
CA MET A 375 2.94 -6.38 21.85
C MET A 375 1.97 -5.30 22.34
N ASP A 376 2.49 -4.11 22.56
CA ASP A 376 1.67 -2.94 22.89
C ASP A 376 0.86 -2.49 21.66
N GLU A 377 -0.38 -2.02 21.87
CA GLU A 377 -1.30 -1.63 20.79
C GLU A 377 -0.77 -0.49 19.90
N ASN A 378 0.18 0.29 20.40
CA ASN A 378 0.78 1.44 19.73
C ASN A 378 1.99 1.07 18.85
N GLU A 379 2.46 -0.19 18.88
CA GLU A 379 3.63 -0.62 18.13
C GLU A 379 3.22 -1.02 16.70
N HIS A 380 3.49 -0.14 15.74
CA HIS A 380 3.13 -0.31 14.33
C HIS A 380 4.35 -0.69 13.49
N LEU A 381 4.50 -1.98 13.19
CA LEU A 381 5.59 -2.50 12.35
C LEU A 381 5.23 -2.57 10.86
N GLU A 382 3.96 -2.30 10.50
CA GLU A 382 3.46 -2.37 9.13
C GLU A 382 4.26 -1.48 8.17
N ASP A 383 4.59 -0.26 8.59
CA ASP A 383 5.36 0.71 7.79
C ASP A 383 6.70 0.12 7.33
N PHE A 384 7.40 -0.62 8.20
CA PHE A 384 8.68 -1.24 7.86
C PHE A 384 8.54 -2.35 6.82
N PHE A 385 7.48 -3.16 6.90
CA PHE A 385 7.21 -4.20 5.91
C PHE A 385 6.85 -3.60 4.55
N HIS A 386 6.05 -2.53 4.53
CA HIS A 386 5.72 -1.82 3.30
C HIS A 386 6.94 -1.16 2.65
N LEU A 387 7.79 -0.50 3.45
CA LEU A 387 9.02 0.11 2.94
C LEU A 387 9.99 -0.95 2.39
N SER A 388 10.07 -2.11 3.03
CA SER A 388 10.91 -3.22 2.54
C SER A 388 10.41 -3.82 1.23
N ASP A 389 9.12 -3.70 0.89
CA ASP A 389 8.60 -4.18 -0.39
C ASP A 389 8.83 -3.19 -1.54
N LEU A 390 8.88 -1.88 -1.22
CA LEU A 390 8.97 -0.81 -2.22
C LEU A 390 10.38 -0.61 -2.78
N ILE A 391 11.41 -1.09 -2.08
CA ILE A 391 12.78 -0.83 -2.47
C ILE A 391 13.37 -2.13 -3.03
N SER A 392 13.60 -2.13 -4.34
CA SER A 392 14.52 -3.07 -4.97
C SER A 392 15.92 -2.71 -4.47
N LEU A 393 16.52 -3.54 -3.62
CA LEU A 393 17.84 -3.23 -3.05
C LEU A 393 18.88 -4.25 -3.52
N PRO A 394 20.19 -3.94 -3.39
CA PRO A 394 21.27 -4.82 -3.84
C PRO A 394 21.07 -6.25 -3.34
N GLY A 395 21.19 -7.22 -4.25
CA GLY A 395 20.97 -8.64 -4.00
C GLY A 395 19.52 -9.13 -4.18
N ASP A 396 18.53 -8.26 -4.43
CA ASP A 396 17.25 -8.69 -5.03
C ASP A 396 17.36 -8.84 -6.55
N ASP A 397 18.56 -8.61 -7.10
CA ASP A 397 18.85 -8.85 -8.51
C ASP A 397 18.42 -10.29 -8.82
N PHE A 398 17.55 -10.40 -9.83
CA PHE A 398 17.23 -11.64 -10.49
C PHE A 398 18.58 -12.24 -10.89
N ASP A 399 19.02 -13.28 -10.17
CA ASP A 399 20.19 -14.05 -10.55
C ASP A 399 19.85 -14.64 -11.94
N GLU A 400 20.29 -13.97 -13.01
CA GLU A 400 20.25 -14.45 -14.40
C GLU A 400 21.18 -15.65 -14.60
#